data_AF-A0A7S3WQ06-F1
#
_entry.id   AF-A0A7S3WQ06-F1
#
_cell.length_a   1.000
_cell.length_b   1.000
_cell.length_c   1.000
_cell.angle_alpha   90.00
_cell.angle_beta   90.00
_cell.angle_gamma   90.00
#
_symmetry.space_group_name_H-M   'P 1'
#
loop_
_entity.id
_entity.type
_entity.pdbx_description
1 polymer ?
#
loop_
_entity_poly.entity_id
_entity_poly.type
_entity_poly.pdbx_seq_one_letter_code
_entity_poly.pdbx_strand_id
1 'polypeptide(L)'
;VPTLTLQELDALSAKCGFSGFPVTADGKMGSKLLGLVTRRDTDFVRERATTTVELVMTATAKLNAIADEGVELPAANEKLIESKNSKLPIVAVDGSLVALVARKDLQKQTDFPDATKDSQKRLMVAAAVGTRPADRDRVCKLVACGVDAIIIDSSQGDSVFQHEMVRWMKQ
;
A
#
# COMPACT_ATOMS: atom_id res chain seq x y z
N VAL A 1 -4.18 1.56 -17.30
CA VAL A 1 -2.86 1.04 -16.85
C VAL A 1 -2.16 0.21 -17.91
N PRO A 2 -2.76 -0.78 -18.60
CA PRO A 2 -2.05 -1.52 -19.65
C PRO A 2 -1.51 -0.59 -20.76
N THR A 3 -2.27 0.45 -21.09
CA THR A 3 -1.93 1.47 -22.08
C THR A 3 -1.03 2.60 -21.58
N LEU A 4 -0.66 2.63 -20.29
CA LEU A 4 0.28 3.64 -19.80
C LEU A 4 1.61 3.48 -20.53
N THR A 5 2.27 4.58 -20.84
CA THR A 5 3.64 4.54 -21.35
C THR A 5 4.63 4.30 -20.21
N LEU A 6 5.84 3.84 -20.53
CA LEU A 6 6.89 3.69 -19.53
C LEU A 6 7.32 5.04 -18.93
N GLN A 7 7.26 6.12 -19.70
CA GLN A 7 7.50 7.46 -19.18
C GLN A 7 6.49 7.85 -18.10
N GLU A 8 5.20 7.55 -18.31
CA GLU A 8 4.16 7.80 -17.31
C GLU A 8 4.33 6.88 -16.10
N LEU A 9 4.73 5.62 -16.32
CA LEU A 9 5.05 4.68 -15.24
C LEU A 9 6.23 5.15 -14.39
N ASP A 10 7.24 5.78 -14.99
CA ASP A 10 8.37 6.34 -14.26
C ASP A 10 7.95 7.52 -13.40
N ALA A 11 7.13 8.43 -13.96
CA ALA A 11 6.58 9.54 -13.21
C ALA A 11 5.73 9.04 -12.02
N LEU A 12 4.95 7.98 -12.22
CA LEU A 12 4.21 7.32 -11.16
C LEU A 12 5.13 6.69 -10.11
N SER A 13 6.18 6.00 -10.54
CA SER A 13 7.17 5.38 -9.66
C SER A 13 7.90 6.41 -8.80
N ALA A 14 8.27 7.55 -9.40
CA ALA A 14 8.91 8.67 -8.70
C ALA A 14 7.96 9.31 -7.68
N LYS A 15 6.69 9.52 -8.05
CA LYS A 15 5.66 10.06 -7.16
C LYS A 15 5.34 9.12 -5.98
N CYS A 16 5.27 7.83 -6.23
CA CYS A 16 4.91 6.83 -5.23
C CYS A 16 6.10 6.35 -4.38
N GLY A 17 7.34 6.55 -4.84
CA GLY A 17 8.55 6.12 -4.14
C GLY A 17 8.79 4.60 -4.16
N PHE A 18 8.07 3.86 -5.00
CA PHE A 18 8.27 2.44 -5.21
C PHE A 18 8.16 2.07 -6.68
N SER A 19 8.76 0.93 -7.02
CA SER A 19 8.69 0.35 -8.36
C SER A 19 7.96 -0.97 -8.34
N GLY A 20 7.34 -1.26 -9.46
CA GLY A 20 6.61 -2.48 -9.75
C GLY A 20 5.15 -2.42 -9.33
N PHE A 21 4.30 -2.69 -10.29
CA PHE A 21 2.87 -2.42 -10.23
C PHE A 21 2.13 -3.62 -10.80
N PRO A 22 1.04 -4.06 -10.17
CA PRO A 22 0.11 -4.95 -10.82
C PRO A 22 -0.58 -4.19 -11.96
N VAL A 23 -0.82 -4.87 -13.06
CA VAL A 23 -1.53 -4.35 -14.22
C VAL A 23 -2.89 -5.01 -14.25
N THR A 24 -3.95 -4.23 -14.04
CA THR A 24 -5.33 -4.70 -14.12
C THR A 24 -6.03 -4.17 -15.37
N ALA A 25 -7.12 -4.81 -15.77
CA ALA A 25 -7.83 -4.52 -17.03
C ALA A 25 -8.23 -3.04 -17.19
N ASP A 26 -8.74 -2.43 -16.12
CA ASP A 26 -9.17 -1.02 -16.11
C ASP A 26 -8.27 -0.11 -15.26
N GLY A 27 -7.21 -0.67 -14.65
CA GLY A 27 -6.30 0.06 -13.78
C GLY A 27 -6.78 0.27 -12.33
N LYS A 28 -7.85 -0.39 -11.90
CA LYS A 28 -8.37 -0.32 -10.54
C LYS A 28 -8.07 -1.60 -9.75
N MET A 29 -8.08 -1.48 -8.41
CA MET A 29 -8.15 -2.63 -7.51
C MET A 29 -9.51 -3.33 -7.64
N GLY A 30 -9.55 -4.65 -7.46
CA GLY A 30 -10.76 -5.45 -7.67
C GLY A 30 -11.06 -5.78 -9.13
N SER A 31 -10.21 -5.36 -10.06
CA SER A 31 -10.32 -5.70 -11.48
C SER A 31 -9.40 -6.85 -11.86
N LYS A 32 -9.73 -7.52 -12.97
CA LYS A 32 -8.98 -8.67 -13.49
C LYS A 32 -7.49 -8.35 -13.64
N LEU A 33 -6.64 -9.19 -13.05
CA LEU A 33 -5.18 -9.08 -13.15
C LEU A 33 -4.70 -9.53 -14.54
N LEU A 34 -4.06 -8.62 -15.27
CA LEU A 34 -3.45 -8.88 -16.59
C LEU A 34 -1.97 -9.23 -16.50
N GLY A 35 -1.27 -8.73 -15.47
CA GLY A 35 0.13 -9.05 -15.25
C GLY A 35 0.76 -8.22 -14.15
N LEU A 36 2.09 -8.29 -14.07
CA LEU A 36 2.91 -7.50 -13.17
C LEU A 36 4.03 -6.86 -13.97
N VAL A 37 4.24 -5.56 -13.79
CA VAL A 37 5.45 -4.87 -14.27
C VAL A 37 6.35 -4.63 -13.08
N THR A 38 7.65 -4.82 -13.25
CA THR A 38 8.69 -4.55 -12.26
C THR A 38 9.83 -3.79 -12.90
N ARG A 39 10.75 -3.29 -12.07
CA ARG A 39 11.91 -2.54 -12.55
C ARG A 39 12.73 -3.32 -13.60
N ARG A 40 12.93 -4.63 -13.38
CA ARG A 40 13.67 -5.52 -14.30
C ARG A 40 13.06 -5.59 -15.70
N ASP A 41 11.75 -5.46 -15.81
CA ASP A 41 11.04 -5.50 -17.09
C ASP A 41 11.27 -4.21 -17.90
N THR A 42 11.66 -3.12 -17.22
CA THR A 42 11.76 -1.77 -17.80
C THR A 42 13.18 -1.22 -17.90
N ASP A 43 14.15 -1.78 -17.17
CA ASP A 43 15.50 -1.18 -16.97
C ASP A 43 16.28 -0.95 -18.29
N PHE A 44 16.03 -1.76 -19.32
CA PHE A 44 16.75 -1.69 -20.60
C PHE A 44 15.92 -1.18 -21.78
N VAL A 45 14.68 -0.72 -21.52
CA VAL A 45 13.82 -0.18 -22.56
C VAL A 45 14.19 1.28 -22.82
N ARG A 46 14.76 1.53 -24.01
CA ARG A 46 15.24 2.86 -24.44
C ARG A 46 14.11 3.81 -24.82
N GLU A 47 13.15 3.32 -25.60
CA GLU A 47 12.05 4.13 -26.09
C GLU A 47 10.91 4.13 -25.07
N ARG A 48 10.95 5.08 -24.12
CA ARG A 48 10.02 5.11 -22.98
C ARG A 48 8.74 5.89 -23.26
N ALA A 49 8.77 6.81 -24.22
CA ALA A 49 7.65 7.70 -24.51
C ALA A 49 6.52 7.00 -25.27
N THR A 50 6.83 5.95 -26.03
CA THR A 50 5.84 5.21 -26.84
C THR A 50 5.62 3.77 -26.39
N THR A 51 6.59 3.15 -25.72
CA THR A 51 6.42 1.78 -25.22
C THR A 51 5.41 1.77 -24.08
N THR A 52 4.39 0.94 -24.21
CA THR A 52 3.34 0.76 -23.20
C THR A 52 3.70 -0.34 -22.19
N VAL A 53 3.09 -0.26 -21.00
CA VAL A 53 3.29 -1.24 -19.92
C VAL A 53 2.88 -2.65 -20.35
N GLU A 54 1.80 -2.80 -21.12
CA GLU A 54 1.34 -4.11 -21.60
C GLU A 54 2.38 -4.87 -22.46
N LEU A 55 3.26 -4.15 -23.16
CA LEU A 55 4.27 -4.75 -24.04
C LEU A 55 5.44 -5.36 -23.26
N VAL A 56 5.69 -4.87 -22.05
CA VAL A 56 6.86 -5.25 -21.25
C VAL A 56 6.50 -6.00 -19.97
N MET A 57 5.26 -5.91 -19.50
CA MET A 57 4.83 -6.59 -18.28
C MET A 57 4.95 -8.11 -18.41
N THR A 58 5.18 -8.78 -17.27
CA THR A 58 4.99 -10.23 -17.20
C THR A 58 3.49 -10.53 -17.10
N ALA A 59 2.92 -11.08 -18.17
CA ALA A 59 1.51 -11.45 -18.22
C ALA A 59 1.14 -12.47 -17.14
N THR A 60 -0.10 -12.44 -16.65
CA THR A 60 -0.61 -13.32 -15.57
C THR A 60 -0.31 -14.80 -15.81
N ALA A 61 -0.46 -15.28 -17.05
CA ALA A 61 -0.17 -16.67 -17.43
C ALA A 61 1.31 -17.08 -17.29
N LYS A 62 2.23 -16.11 -17.22
CA LYS A 62 3.68 -16.30 -17.05
C LYS A 62 4.16 -15.95 -15.64
N LEU A 63 3.25 -15.55 -14.73
CA LEU A 63 3.62 -15.29 -13.35
C LEU A 63 3.83 -16.62 -12.62
N ASN A 64 5.06 -16.83 -12.15
CA ASN A 64 5.43 -18.06 -11.44
C ASN A 64 4.84 -18.15 -10.02
N ALA A 65 4.25 -17.07 -9.52
CA ALA A 65 3.62 -17.05 -8.20
C ALA A 65 2.48 -16.04 -8.14
N ILE A 66 1.29 -16.56 -7.82
CA ILE A 66 0.06 -15.85 -7.47
C ILE A 66 -0.56 -16.66 -6.33
N ALA A 67 -1.18 -16.03 -5.35
CA ALA A 67 -1.95 -16.73 -4.32
C ALA A 67 -3.42 -16.39 -4.40
N ASP A 68 -4.26 -17.29 -3.90
CA ASP A 68 -5.70 -17.12 -3.89
C ASP A 68 -6.15 -16.29 -2.69
N GLU A 69 -7.28 -15.60 -2.84
CA GLU A 69 -7.95 -14.90 -1.75
C GLU A 69 -8.23 -15.84 -0.57
N GLY A 70 -8.08 -15.32 0.65
CA GLY A 70 -8.21 -16.11 1.88
C GLY A 70 -6.92 -16.81 2.31
N VAL A 71 -5.81 -16.67 1.58
CA VAL A 71 -4.50 -17.14 2.04
C VAL A 71 -4.07 -16.42 3.31
N GLU A 72 -3.62 -17.19 4.30
CA GLU A 72 -3.04 -16.65 5.52
C GLU A 72 -1.69 -15.96 5.23
N LEU A 73 -1.43 -14.84 5.90
CA LEU A 73 -0.23 -14.04 5.66
C LEU A 73 1.09 -14.84 5.78
N PRO A 74 1.28 -15.73 6.77
CA PRO A 74 2.48 -16.58 6.82
C PRO A 74 2.67 -17.46 5.58
N ALA A 75 1.60 -18.10 5.10
CA ALA A 75 1.64 -18.95 3.90
C ALA A 75 1.92 -18.14 2.62
N ALA A 76 1.34 -16.93 2.52
CA ALA A 76 1.64 -16.01 1.43
C ALA A 76 3.12 -15.58 1.45
N ASN A 77 3.69 -15.34 2.63
CA ASN A 77 5.10 -14.98 2.79
C ASN A 77 6.03 -16.12 2.38
N GLU A 78 5.73 -17.37 2.78
CA GLU A 78 6.48 -18.55 2.36
C GLU A 78 6.48 -18.70 0.83
N LYS A 79 5.30 -18.65 0.20
CA LYS A 79 5.16 -18.71 -1.26
C LYS A 79 5.94 -17.60 -1.98
N LEU A 80 5.94 -16.38 -1.42
CA LEU A 80 6.73 -15.27 -1.94
C LEU A 80 8.24 -15.53 -1.81
N ILE A 81 8.69 -16.13 -0.70
CA ILE A 81 10.10 -16.49 -0.49
C ILE A 81 10.55 -17.55 -1.50
N GLU A 82 9.77 -18.62 -1.65
CA GLU A 82 10.04 -19.75 -2.54
C GLU A 82 10.09 -19.34 -4.01
N SER A 83 9.14 -18.50 -4.44
CA SER A 83 9.07 -18.01 -5.81
C SER A 83 10.25 -17.11 -6.21
N LYS A 84 11.01 -16.61 -5.22
CA LYS A 84 12.09 -15.63 -5.39
C LYS A 84 11.65 -14.33 -6.08
N ASN A 85 10.35 -14.08 -6.17
CA ASN A 85 9.78 -12.87 -6.76
C ASN A 85 9.82 -11.71 -5.75
N SER A 86 9.72 -10.49 -6.28
CA SER A 86 9.67 -9.29 -5.43
C SER A 86 8.27 -9.00 -4.90
N LYS A 87 7.23 -9.51 -5.56
CA LYS A 87 5.83 -9.27 -5.26
C LYS A 87 5.01 -10.53 -5.51
N LEU A 88 3.96 -10.74 -4.73
CA LEU A 88 2.99 -11.82 -4.86
C LEU A 88 1.59 -11.21 -4.93
N PRO A 89 0.94 -11.22 -6.11
CA PRO A 89 -0.46 -10.85 -6.23
C PRO A 89 -1.36 -11.87 -5.52
N ILE A 90 -2.39 -11.37 -4.85
CA ILE A 90 -3.48 -12.16 -4.28
C ILE A 90 -4.71 -11.92 -5.15
N VAL A 91 -5.32 -12.98 -5.68
CA VAL A 91 -6.45 -12.89 -6.61
C VAL A 91 -7.67 -13.64 -6.10
N ALA A 92 -8.85 -13.10 -6.39
CA ALA A 92 -10.11 -13.79 -6.18
C ALA A 92 -10.33 -14.89 -7.23
N VAL A 93 -11.36 -15.72 -7.03
CA VAL A 93 -11.69 -16.87 -7.91
C VAL A 93 -11.95 -16.44 -9.37
N ASP A 94 -12.46 -15.22 -9.58
CA ASP A 94 -12.70 -14.64 -10.90
C ASP A 94 -11.43 -14.07 -11.58
N GLY A 95 -10.29 -14.12 -10.89
CA GLY A 95 -9.00 -13.56 -11.32
C GLY A 95 -8.84 -12.07 -11.04
N SER A 96 -9.72 -11.46 -10.24
CA SER A 96 -9.63 -10.07 -9.82
C SER A 96 -8.55 -9.86 -8.75
N LEU A 97 -7.78 -8.78 -8.86
CA LEU A 97 -6.72 -8.47 -7.90
C LEU A 97 -7.31 -7.96 -6.57
N VAL A 98 -7.03 -8.68 -5.48
CA VAL A 98 -7.52 -8.34 -4.13
C VAL A 98 -6.43 -7.68 -3.29
N ALA A 99 -5.21 -8.21 -3.33
CA ALA A 99 -4.09 -7.69 -2.55
C ALA A 99 -2.73 -7.94 -3.23
N LEU A 100 -1.67 -7.37 -2.66
CA LEU A 100 -0.31 -7.51 -3.15
C LEU A 100 0.66 -7.58 -1.98
N VAL A 101 1.41 -8.67 -1.86
CA VAL A 101 2.44 -8.85 -0.83
C VAL A 101 3.80 -8.52 -1.42
N ALA A 102 4.62 -7.72 -0.73
CA ALA A 102 5.94 -7.33 -1.21
C ALA A 102 7.07 -7.91 -0.37
N ARG A 103 8.13 -8.40 -1.03
CA ARG A 103 9.28 -9.01 -0.36
C ARG A 103 10.04 -7.99 0.51
N LYS A 104 9.96 -6.71 0.16
CA LYS A 104 10.56 -5.61 0.92
C LYS A 104 9.96 -5.48 2.32
N ASP A 105 8.69 -5.87 2.51
CA ASP A 105 8.06 -5.81 3.83
C ASP A 105 8.61 -6.91 4.75
N LEU A 106 8.92 -8.09 4.21
CA LEU A 106 9.64 -9.15 4.93
C LEU A 106 11.05 -8.73 5.31
N GLN A 107 11.78 -8.09 4.39
CA GLN A 107 13.10 -7.54 4.69
C GLN A 107 13.05 -6.53 5.84
N LYS A 108 12.12 -5.56 5.77
CA LYS A 108 11.92 -4.59 6.85
C LYS A 108 11.55 -5.24 8.18
N GLN A 109 10.81 -6.35 8.18
CA GLN A 109 10.50 -7.06 9.41
C GLN A 109 11.75 -7.70 10.03
N THR A 110 12.65 -8.25 9.22
CA THR A 110 13.93 -8.78 9.68
C THR A 110 14.88 -7.67 10.13
N ASP A 111 14.97 -6.58 9.37
CA ASP A 111 15.85 -5.45 9.65
C ASP A 111 15.40 -4.65 10.89
N PHE A 112 14.09 -4.61 11.14
CA PHE A 112 13.46 -3.86 12.24
C PHE A 112 12.51 -4.77 13.04
N PRO A 113 13.04 -5.70 13.86
CA PRO A 113 12.23 -6.65 14.62
C PRO A 113 11.36 -5.94 15.67
N ASP A 114 11.84 -4.84 16.24
CA ASP A 114 11.15 -4.05 17.27
C ASP A 114 10.25 -2.94 16.70
N ALA A 115 9.93 -2.99 15.40
CA ALA A 115 9.07 -2.00 14.78
C ALA A 115 7.65 -2.03 15.38
N THR A 116 7.18 -0.89 15.89
CA THR A 116 5.81 -0.72 16.40
C THR A 116 4.80 -0.83 15.26
N LYS A 117 4.05 -1.93 15.25
CA LYS A 117 3.08 -2.26 14.21
C LYS A 117 1.73 -2.63 14.80
N ASP A 118 0.67 -2.38 14.05
CA ASP A 118 -0.68 -2.83 14.37
C ASP A 118 -0.89 -4.33 14.08
N SER A 119 -2.09 -4.83 14.35
CA SER A 119 -2.47 -6.22 14.08
C SER A 119 -2.40 -6.59 12.58
N GLN A 120 -2.51 -5.60 11.69
CA GLN A 120 -2.39 -5.75 10.23
C GLN A 120 -0.96 -5.56 9.71
N LYS A 121 0.04 -5.49 10.61
CA LYS A 121 1.48 -5.30 10.31
C LYS A 121 1.84 -3.95 9.68
N ARG A 122 0.96 -2.94 9.79
CA ARG A 122 1.24 -1.55 9.38
C ARG A 122 1.98 -0.82 10.49
N LEU A 123 2.85 0.12 10.15
CA LEU A 123 3.50 0.96 11.15
C LEU A 123 2.45 1.82 11.85
N MET A 124 2.53 1.88 13.19
CA MET A 124 1.62 2.73 13.95
C MET A 124 2.00 4.21 13.81
N VAL A 125 0.98 5.07 13.71
CA VAL A 125 1.13 6.50 13.58
C VAL A 125 0.25 7.25 14.57
N ALA A 126 0.79 8.33 15.11
CA ALA A 126 0.06 9.24 15.97
C ALA A 126 0.10 10.67 15.43
N ALA A 127 -0.94 11.44 15.70
CA ALA A 127 -1.04 12.82 15.24
C ALA A 127 -1.46 13.77 16.37
N ALA A 128 -0.82 14.93 16.41
CA ALA A 128 -1.16 16.00 17.33
C ALA A 128 -2.29 16.89 16.76
N VAL A 129 -3.24 17.27 17.60
CA VAL A 129 -4.35 18.17 17.28
C VAL A 129 -4.60 19.16 18.41
N GLY A 130 -5.14 20.33 18.09
CA GLY A 130 -5.58 21.29 19.10
C GLY A 130 -6.96 20.95 19.68
N THR A 131 -7.51 21.89 20.44
CA THR A 131 -8.83 21.79 21.07
C THR A 131 -9.88 22.71 20.43
N ARG A 132 -9.57 23.35 19.30
CA ARG A 132 -10.51 24.28 18.66
C ARG A 132 -11.67 23.51 18.03
N PRO A 133 -12.86 24.10 17.88
CA PRO A 133 -13.97 23.44 17.20
C PRO A 133 -13.62 22.93 15.80
N ALA A 134 -12.76 23.65 15.06
CA ALA A 134 -12.27 23.24 13.74
C ALA A 134 -11.35 21.99 13.77
N ASP A 135 -10.71 21.68 14.91
CA ASP A 135 -9.87 20.50 15.05
C ASP A 135 -10.68 19.20 15.06
N ARG A 136 -12.00 19.26 15.29
CA ARG A 136 -12.88 18.09 15.16
C ARG A 136 -12.88 17.54 13.73
N ASP A 137 -12.98 18.41 12.73
CA ASP A 137 -12.88 18.01 11.31
C ASP A 137 -11.49 17.42 10.98
N ARG A 138 -10.43 18.00 11.56
CA ARG A 138 -9.07 17.45 11.44
C ARG A 138 -8.98 16.05 12.01
N VAL A 139 -9.55 15.82 13.19
CA VAL A 139 -9.60 14.48 13.83
C VAL A 139 -10.37 13.50 12.95
N CYS A 140 -11.54 13.87 12.44
CA CYS A 140 -12.31 13.02 11.53
C CYS A 140 -11.49 12.61 10.29
N LYS A 141 -10.77 13.56 9.69
CA LYS A 141 -9.89 13.29 8.54
C LYS A 141 -8.72 12.37 8.91
N LEU A 142 -8.09 12.57 10.07
CA LEU A 142 -7.00 11.71 10.54
C LEU A 142 -7.48 10.29 10.82
N VAL A 143 -8.65 10.13 11.45
CA VAL A 143 -9.28 8.83 11.71
C VAL A 143 -9.66 8.15 10.39
N ALA A 144 -10.22 8.88 9.42
CA ALA A 144 -10.53 8.35 8.10
C ALA A 144 -9.28 7.85 7.35
N CYS A 145 -8.12 8.45 7.59
CA CYS A 145 -6.83 8.00 7.08
C CYS A 145 -6.19 6.86 7.90
N GLY A 146 -6.78 6.47 9.04
CA GLY A 146 -6.31 5.36 9.86
C GLY A 146 -5.21 5.69 10.87
N VAL A 147 -5.23 6.88 11.47
CA VAL A 147 -4.33 7.19 12.61
C VAL A 147 -4.63 6.28 13.81
N ASP A 148 -3.59 5.79 14.49
CA ASP A 148 -3.74 4.88 15.63
C ASP A 148 -3.92 5.62 16.96
N ALA A 149 -3.36 6.83 17.07
CA ALA A 149 -3.46 7.65 18.27
C ALA A 149 -3.57 9.15 17.95
N ILE A 150 -4.38 9.84 18.75
CA ILE A 150 -4.48 11.31 18.73
C ILE A 150 -3.91 11.87 20.03
N ILE A 151 -3.02 12.85 19.90
CA ILE A 151 -2.46 13.61 21.00
C ILE A 151 -3.11 14.99 20.99
N ILE A 152 -3.68 15.42 22.12
CA ILE A 152 -4.12 16.80 22.26
C ILE A 152 -2.91 17.65 22.65
N ASP A 153 -2.55 18.58 21.76
CA ASP A 153 -1.42 19.49 21.93
C ASP A 153 -1.87 20.78 22.61
N SER A 154 -1.42 20.97 23.84
CA SER A 154 -1.70 22.16 24.64
C SER A 154 -0.57 22.43 25.64
N SER A 155 -0.24 23.70 25.86
CA SER A 155 0.71 24.09 26.91
C SER A 155 0.17 23.88 28.32
N GLN A 156 -1.15 23.95 28.51
CA GLN A 156 -1.86 23.59 29.74
C GLN A 156 -3.08 22.75 29.35
N GLY A 157 -3.11 21.51 29.83
CA GLY A 157 -4.09 20.51 29.38
C GLY A 157 -5.35 20.39 30.24
N ASP A 158 -5.35 20.97 31.44
CA ASP A 158 -6.52 20.98 32.32
C ASP A 158 -7.38 22.21 32.01
N SER A 159 -8.15 22.07 30.92
CA SER A 159 -9.07 23.09 30.42
C SER A 159 -10.40 22.48 30.00
N VAL A 160 -11.46 23.30 30.08
CA VAL A 160 -12.80 22.90 29.63
C VAL A 160 -12.79 22.46 28.16
N PHE A 161 -12.04 23.16 27.31
CA PHE A 161 -11.91 22.82 25.88
C PHE A 161 -11.32 21.43 25.64
N GLN A 162 -10.28 21.07 26.40
CA GLN A 162 -9.67 19.74 26.30
C GLN A 162 -10.60 18.65 26.82
N HIS A 163 -11.29 18.88 27.94
CA HIS A 163 -12.26 17.92 28.47
C HIS A 163 -13.41 17.67 27.48
N GLU A 164 -13.93 18.72 26.86
CA GLU A 164 -14.95 18.61 25.81
C GLU A 164 -14.45 17.86 24.58
N MET A 165 -13.22 18.14 24.12
CA MET A 165 -12.63 17.46 22.98
C MET A 165 -12.46 15.96 23.25
N VAL A 166 -11.94 15.56 24.42
CA VAL A 166 -11.80 14.14 24.78
C VAL A 166 -13.14 13.44 24.85
N ARG A 167 -14.15 14.07 25.48
CA ARG A 167 -15.51 13.50 25.52
C ARG A 167 -16.08 13.31 24.13
N TRP A 168 -15.93 14.31 23.27
CA TRP A 168 -16.40 14.25 21.88
C TRP A 168 -15.71 13.14 21.08
N MET A 169 -14.39 12.96 21.22
CA MET A 169 -13.63 11.91 20.52
C MET A 169 -14.01 10.48 20.92
N LYS A 170 -14.56 10.29 22.13
CA LYS A 170 -14.85 8.97 22.71
C LYS A 170 -16.33 8.56 22.58
N GLN A 171 -17.20 9.44 22.11
CA GLN A 171 -18.59 9.13 21.75
C GLN A 171 -18.63 8.46 20.38
#